data_AF-A0A1Q6ZQ33-F1
#
_entry.id   AF-A0A1Q6ZQ33-F1
#
_cell.length_a   1.000
_cell.length_b   1.000
_cell.length_c   1.000
_cell.angle_alpha   90.00
_cell.angle_beta   90.00
_cell.angle_gamma   90.00
#
_symmetry.space_group_name_H-M   'P 1'
#
loop_
_entity.id
_entity.type
_entity.pdbx_description
1 polymer ?
#
loop_
_entity_poly.entity_id
_entity_poly.type
_entity_poly.pdbx_seq_one_letter_code
_entity_poly.pdbx_strand_id
1 'polypeptide(L)'
;MALSACQYCGRQNEADAQFCNDCGKPLTKAAVARAAVAAGSRSGAVSRTSGPPAPGMGAAADPPAPCPLCGTIVTAHSEPEQRFSPDRLSDHSLTLVLLSEMATELQRFERRQNSTAIGRTEGDIRFPDDQFLSPLHAKLSWEEGRLEVRDLGSRNGTWVFLETPYRLTDGDLILIGAQVLRFRRLGYPGPHAPDADATKRMGSMVPSADIASLTQLRSDGSSRDVIQLSPGRDVHMGRERGDWIFPYDPSMSAQHATVRSEDADFVLVDDHSRNGVAIAARGAMVLHHGSRIMVGDKLLRVDLPGGEGGEGVPAA
;
A
#
# COMPACT_ATOMS: atom_id res chain seq x y z
N MET A 1 -30.30 19.00 -5.01
CA MET A 1 -29.49 18.02 -5.76
C MET A 1 -29.50 16.72 -4.97
N ALA A 2 -29.90 15.61 -5.59
CA ALA A 2 -29.81 14.31 -4.93
C ALA A 2 -28.33 13.93 -4.81
N LEU A 3 -27.90 13.54 -3.61
CA LEU A 3 -26.53 13.13 -3.31
C LEU A 3 -26.54 11.66 -2.91
N SER A 4 -25.58 10.90 -3.41
CA SER A 4 -25.39 9.49 -3.07
C SER A 4 -24.09 9.32 -2.27
N ALA A 5 -24.13 8.56 -1.19
CA ALA A 5 -22.94 8.29 -0.39
C ALA A 5 -22.16 7.11 -0.98
N CYS A 6 -20.85 7.27 -1.09
CA CYS A 6 -19.96 6.19 -1.48
C CYS A 6 -19.97 5.12 -0.39
N GLN A 7 -20.30 3.88 -0.75
CA GLN A 7 -20.35 2.76 0.19
C GLN A 7 -18.97 2.33 0.70
N TYR A 8 -17.88 2.82 0.10
CA TYR A 8 -16.51 2.45 0.45
C TYR A 8 -15.82 3.46 1.37
N CYS A 9 -15.94 4.77 1.10
CA CYS A 9 -15.28 5.81 1.89
C CYS A 9 -16.25 6.79 2.56
N GLY A 10 -17.56 6.63 2.36
CA GLY A 10 -18.60 7.49 2.96
C GLY A 10 -18.75 8.87 2.34
N ARG A 11 -17.93 9.25 1.34
CA ARG A 11 -18.00 10.55 0.68
C ARG A 11 -19.34 10.74 -0.05
N GLN A 12 -19.93 11.92 0.07
CA GLN A 12 -21.10 12.31 -0.73
C GLN A 12 -20.67 12.67 -2.16
N ASN A 13 -21.28 12.03 -3.15
CA ASN A 13 -21.08 12.27 -4.58
C ASN A 13 -22.42 12.66 -5.21
N GLU A 14 -22.36 13.30 -6.38
CA GLU A 14 -23.56 13.60 -7.16
C GLU A 14 -24.29 12.30 -7.55
N ALA A 15 -25.62 12.33 -7.67
CA ALA A 15 -26.42 11.11 -7.86
C ALA A 15 -26.13 10.35 -9.17
N ASP A 16 -25.54 11.02 -10.17
CA ASP A 16 -25.16 10.46 -11.48
C ASP A 16 -23.67 10.10 -11.58
N ALA A 17 -22.88 10.36 -10.54
CA ALA A 17 -21.45 10.05 -10.49
C ALA A 17 -21.22 8.54 -10.66
N GLN A 18 -20.45 8.17 -11.70
CA GLN A 18 -20.11 6.77 -11.99
C GLN A 18 -18.99 6.23 -11.09
N PHE A 19 -18.13 7.13 -10.60
CA PHE A 19 -16.99 6.83 -9.73
C PHE A 19 -16.94 7.82 -8.58
N CYS A 20 -16.40 7.41 -7.45
CA CYS A 20 -16.25 8.28 -6.29
C CYS A 20 -15.13 9.30 -6.53
N ASN A 21 -15.42 10.57 -6.29
CA ASN A 21 -14.46 11.67 -6.46
C ASN A 21 -13.29 11.65 -5.46
N ASP A 22 -13.37 10.85 -4.41
CA ASP A 22 -12.36 10.78 -3.35
C ASP A 22 -11.53 9.48 -3.44
N CYS A 23 -12.21 8.32 -3.50
CA CYS A 23 -11.53 7.02 -3.50
C CYS A 23 -11.46 6.34 -4.88
N GLY A 24 -12.03 6.94 -5.92
CA GLY A 24 -12.00 6.42 -7.30
C GLY A 24 -12.82 5.15 -7.55
N LYS A 25 -13.47 4.57 -6.52
CA LYS A 25 -14.24 3.33 -6.67
C LYS A 25 -15.56 3.57 -7.41
N PRO A 26 -16.00 2.60 -8.25
CA PRO A 26 -17.25 2.70 -8.99
C PRO A 26 -18.46 2.77 -8.05
N LEU A 27 -19.38 3.67 -8.32
CA LEU A 27 -20.60 3.88 -7.53
C LEU A 27 -21.82 3.17 -8.12
N THR A 28 -21.77 2.79 -9.41
CA THR A 28 -22.88 2.14 -10.12
C THR A 28 -22.49 0.75 -10.61
N LYS A 29 -23.48 -0.14 -10.74
CA LYS A 29 -23.29 -1.48 -11.33
C LYS A 29 -22.72 -1.42 -12.75
N ALA A 30 -23.07 -0.38 -13.52
CA ALA A 30 -22.54 -0.15 -14.86
C ALA A 30 -21.05 0.25 -14.83
N ALA A 31 -20.62 1.07 -13.86
CA ALA A 31 -19.23 1.43 -13.67
C ALA A 31 -18.38 0.24 -13.19
N VAL A 32 -18.94 -0.63 -12.33
CA VAL A 32 -18.30 -1.90 -11.91
C VAL A 32 -18.06 -2.82 -13.11
N ALA A 33 -19.06 -3.00 -13.97
CA ALA A 33 -18.93 -3.84 -15.17
C ALA A 33 -17.87 -3.29 -16.15
N ARG A 34 -17.83 -1.96 -16.36
CA ARG A 34 -16.81 -1.33 -17.23
C ARG A 34 -15.39 -1.44 -16.66
N ALA A 35 -15.23 -1.33 -15.34
CA ALA A 35 -13.94 -1.55 -14.69
C ALA A 35 -13.45 -3.00 -14.81
N ALA A 36 -14.36 -3.98 -14.76
CA ALA A 36 -14.03 -5.40 -14.94
C ALA A 36 -13.59 -5.73 -16.39
N VAL A 37 -14.23 -5.15 -17.41
CA VAL A 37 -13.82 -5.34 -18.81
C VAL A 37 -12.46 -4.72 -19.11
N ALA A 38 -12.15 -3.56 -18.51
CA ALA A 38 -10.84 -2.92 -18.65
C ALA A 38 -9.70 -3.74 -18.02
N ALA A 39 -9.98 -4.50 -16.95
CA ALA A 39 -9.01 -5.39 -16.31
C ALA A 39 -8.77 -6.70 -17.08
N GLY A 40 -9.73 -7.15 -17.91
CA GLY A 40 -9.66 -8.41 -18.66
C GLY A 40 -8.92 -8.35 -20.01
N SER A 41 -8.46 -7.17 -20.47
CA SER A 41 -7.94 -6.98 -21.84
C SER A 41 -6.42 -7.08 -21.98
N ARG A 42 -5.74 -7.85 -21.11
CA ARG A 42 -4.32 -8.21 -21.29
C ARG A 42 -4.11 -9.72 -21.24
N SER A 43 -4.54 -10.43 -22.27
CA SER A 43 -3.95 -11.72 -22.71
C SER A 43 -4.55 -12.19 -24.04
N GLY A 44 -3.72 -12.16 -25.09
CA GLY A 44 -3.46 -13.30 -25.97
C GLY A 44 -4.54 -13.83 -26.92
N ALA A 45 -4.41 -13.43 -28.19
CA ALA A 45 -4.28 -14.29 -29.37
C ALA A 45 -5.30 -15.41 -29.70
N VAL A 46 -5.98 -15.16 -30.83
CA VAL A 46 -6.49 -16.04 -31.90
C VAL A 46 -6.03 -17.52 -31.91
N SER A 47 -7.00 -18.45 -32.03
CA SER A 47 -6.98 -19.53 -33.04
C SER A 47 -8.36 -20.19 -33.17
N ARG A 48 -8.79 -20.40 -34.42
CA ARG A 48 -10.06 -21.00 -34.84
C ARG A 48 -9.81 -22.37 -35.45
N THR A 49 -10.74 -23.32 -35.17
CA THR A 49 -11.19 -24.49 -35.97
C THR A 49 -10.15 -25.59 -36.29
N SER A 50 -10.42 -26.90 -36.33
CA SER A 50 -11.62 -27.75 -36.25
C SER A 50 -11.18 -29.23 -36.35
N GLY A 51 -11.88 -30.18 -35.72
CA GLY A 51 -11.73 -31.63 -35.96
C GLY A 51 -12.88 -32.45 -35.34
N PRO A 52 -13.38 -33.54 -35.97
CA PRO A 52 -14.68 -34.16 -35.64
C PRO A 52 -14.59 -35.36 -34.65
N PRO A 53 -15.73 -35.91 -34.18
CA PRO A 53 -15.84 -36.69 -32.94
C PRO A 53 -16.03 -38.21 -33.13
N ALA A 54 -15.86 -39.00 -32.05
CA ALA A 54 -16.68 -40.16 -31.63
C ALA A 54 -15.97 -40.94 -30.46
N PRO A 55 -16.57 -41.98 -29.83
CA PRO A 55 -17.66 -41.86 -28.85
C PRO A 55 -17.41 -42.71 -27.56
N GLY A 56 -18.25 -42.51 -26.53
CA GLY A 56 -18.68 -43.65 -25.70
C GLY A 56 -18.87 -43.42 -24.19
N MET A 57 -20.10 -43.74 -23.75
CA MET A 57 -20.54 -44.26 -22.43
C MET A 57 -20.13 -43.50 -21.16
N GLY A 58 -21.00 -43.07 -20.25
CA GLY A 58 -22.43 -43.27 -20.04
C GLY A 58 -22.71 -43.15 -18.53
N ALA A 59 -23.71 -42.37 -18.13
CA ALA A 59 -24.42 -42.51 -16.86
C ALA A 59 -25.65 -41.60 -16.89
N ALA A 60 -26.82 -42.18 -16.62
CA ALA A 60 -28.13 -41.56 -16.74
C ALA A 60 -28.38 -40.51 -15.66
N ALA A 61 -28.90 -39.35 -16.07
CA ALA A 61 -29.57 -38.37 -15.22
C ALA A 61 -30.92 -38.04 -15.86
N ASP A 62 -31.96 -37.95 -15.03
CA ASP A 62 -33.35 -37.67 -15.41
C ASP A 62 -33.48 -36.48 -16.39
N PRO A 63 -34.44 -36.52 -17.34
CA PRO A 63 -34.62 -35.40 -18.26
C PRO A 63 -35.11 -34.15 -17.50
N PRO A 64 -34.52 -32.97 -17.74
CA PRO A 64 -34.96 -31.75 -17.07
C PRO A 64 -36.35 -31.36 -17.53
N ALA A 65 -37.30 -31.27 -16.59
CA ALA A 65 -38.62 -30.70 -16.85
C ALA A 65 -38.49 -29.21 -17.22
N PRO A 66 -39.16 -28.73 -18.28
CA PRO A 66 -39.05 -27.34 -18.71
C PRO A 66 -39.78 -26.38 -17.76
N CYS A 67 -39.24 -25.17 -17.60
CA CYS A 67 -39.82 -24.11 -16.79
C CYS A 67 -41.18 -23.64 -17.39
N PRO A 68 -42.30 -23.67 -16.64
CA PRO A 68 -43.64 -23.43 -17.16
C PRO A 68 -43.95 -21.97 -17.51
N LEU A 69 -42.99 -21.04 -17.39
CA LEU A 69 -43.18 -19.62 -17.71
C LEU A 69 -42.47 -19.17 -19.01
N CYS A 70 -41.46 -19.90 -19.49
CA CYS A 70 -40.70 -19.48 -20.68
C CYS A 70 -40.11 -20.61 -21.54
N GLY A 71 -40.25 -21.88 -21.14
CA GLY A 71 -39.89 -23.03 -21.99
C GLY A 71 -38.39 -23.31 -22.17
N THR A 72 -37.49 -22.57 -21.53
CA THR A 72 -36.05 -22.84 -21.60
C THR A 72 -35.61 -23.92 -20.62
N ILE A 73 -34.79 -24.87 -21.11
CA ILE A 73 -34.16 -25.94 -20.30
C ILE A 73 -32.96 -25.34 -19.56
N VAL A 74 -32.99 -25.37 -18.24
CA VAL A 74 -31.90 -24.89 -17.38
C VAL A 74 -30.96 -26.04 -17.08
N THR A 75 -29.78 -26.05 -17.69
CA THR A 75 -28.66 -26.87 -17.18
C THR A 75 -28.16 -26.22 -15.90
N ALA A 76 -28.23 -26.94 -14.79
CA ALA A 76 -27.67 -26.51 -13.52
C ALA A 76 -26.16 -26.23 -13.70
N HIS A 77 -25.79 -24.95 -13.71
CA HIS A 77 -24.41 -24.57 -13.49
C HIS A 77 -24.13 -24.80 -12.01
N SER A 78 -23.54 -25.95 -11.69
CA SER A 78 -22.84 -26.17 -10.45
C SER A 78 -21.78 -25.07 -10.32
N GLU A 79 -22.00 -24.15 -9.39
CA GLU A 79 -20.97 -23.20 -8.95
C GLU A 79 -19.72 -24.00 -8.57
N PRO A 80 -18.51 -23.57 -8.97
CA PRO A 80 -17.32 -24.17 -8.40
C PRO A 80 -17.25 -23.68 -6.96
N GLU A 81 -17.78 -24.48 -6.02
CA GLU A 81 -17.29 -24.47 -4.65
C GLU A 81 -15.76 -24.60 -4.76
N GLN A 82 -15.07 -23.49 -4.56
CA GLN A 82 -13.64 -23.50 -4.31
C GLN A 82 -13.45 -24.30 -3.03
N ARG A 83 -13.29 -25.61 -3.20
CA ARG A 83 -12.79 -26.50 -2.17
C ARG A 83 -11.50 -25.86 -1.69
N PHE A 84 -11.53 -25.35 -0.46
CA PHE A 84 -10.34 -25.09 0.32
C PHE A 84 -9.50 -26.36 0.24
N SER A 85 -8.46 -26.34 -0.58
CA SER A 85 -7.42 -27.34 -0.49
C SER A 85 -6.82 -27.17 0.90
N PRO A 86 -6.81 -28.21 1.75
CA PRO A 86 -6.09 -28.12 3.01
C PRO A 86 -4.64 -27.80 2.66
N ASP A 87 -4.13 -26.73 3.25
CA ASP A 87 -2.74 -26.30 3.17
C ASP A 87 -1.84 -27.53 3.15
N ARG A 88 -1.15 -27.77 2.02
CA ARG A 88 0.17 -28.37 2.14
C ARG A 88 0.89 -27.46 3.11
N LEU A 89 1.29 -28.00 4.28
CA LEU A 89 2.20 -27.32 5.20
C LEU A 89 3.24 -26.59 4.34
N SER A 90 3.15 -25.27 4.33
CA SER A 90 4.01 -24.47 3.49
C SER A 90 5.44 -24.66 3.98
N ASP A 91 6.38 -24.91 3.07
CA ASP A 91 7.82 -24.89 3.42
C ASP A 91 8.27 -23.51 3.94
N HIS A 92 7.42 -22.49 3.77
CA HIS A 92 7.63 -21.17 4.30
C HIS A 92 7.26 -21.09 5.79
N SER A 93 8.23 -20.74 6.62
CA SER A 93 8.00 -20.32 8.01
C SER A 93 8.29 -18.84 8.17
N LEU A 94 7.45 -18.17 8.93
CA LEU A 94 7.54 -16.76 9.28
C LEU A 94 7.45 -16.63 10.80
N THR A 95 8.38 -15.91 11.41
CA THR A 95 8.26 -15.49 12.81
C THR A 95 8.07 -13.98 12.84
N LEU A 96 6.97 -13.53 13.44
CA LEU A 96 6.76 -12.11 13.71
C LEU A 96 7.07 -11.83 15.17
N VAL A 97 7.95 -10.87 15.44
CA VAL A 97 8.36 -10.48 16.79
C VAL A 97 7.77 -9.12 17.12
N LEU A 98 6.89 -9.05 18.10
CA LEU A 98 6.36 -7.80 18.64
C LEU A 98 7.44 -7.11 19.47
N LEU A 99 7.66 -5.83 19.19
CA LEU A 99 8.64 -4.99 19.86
C LEU A 99 7.96 -3.94 20.74
N SER A 100 8.59 -3.61 21.86
CA SER A 100 8.27 -2.43 22.66
C SER A 100 8.83 -1.16 22.05
N GLU A 101 8.45 0.01 22.59
CA GLU A 101 9.07 1.30 22.24
C GLU A 101 10.59 1.34 22.47
N MET A 102 11.09 0.53 23.41
CA MET A 102 12.52 0.38 23.70
C MET A 102 13.18 -0.73 22.87
N ALA A 103 12.55 -1.15 21.76
CA ALA A 103 12.99 -2.23 20.89
C ALA A 103 13.22 -3.58 21.59
N THR A 104 12.55 -3.80 22.73
CA THR A 104 12.61 -5.07 23.46
C THR A 104 11.56 -6.04 22.90
N GLU A 105 11.93 -7.31 22.75
CA GLU A 105 10.99 -8.33 22.30
C GLU A 105 9.91 -8.60 23.36
N LEU A 106 8.65 -8.43 23.00
CA LEU A 106 7.50 -8.64 23.86
C LEU A 106 6.83 -9.99 23.61
N GLN A 107 6.69 -10.38 22.34
CA GLN A 107 5.99 -11.59 21.95
C GLN A 107 6.49 -12.10 20.60
N ARG A 108 6.47 -13.42 20.40
CA ARG A 108 6.82 -14.07 19.13
C ARG A 108 5.60 -14.83 18.59
N PHE A 109 5.35 -14.69 17.29
CA PHE A 109 4.27 -15.37 16.57
C PHE A 109 4.88 -16.21 15.45
N GLU A 110 4.98 -17.51 15.66
CA GLU A 110 5.47 -18.46 14.65
C GLU A 110 4.33 -18.91 13.74
N ARG A 111 4.53 -18.78 12.42
CA ARG A 111 3.56 -19.11 11.39
C ARG A 111 4.19 -20.04 10.35
N ARG A 112 3.50 -21.14 10.07
CA ARG A 112 3.86 -22.12 9.03
C ARG A 112 2.75 -22.19 7.99
N GLN A 113 2.44 -21.03 7.42
CA GLN A 113 1.38 -20.84 6.44
C GLN A 113 1.86 -19.89 5.34
N ASN A 114 1.29 -20.04 4.15
CA ASN A 114 1.58 -19.16 3.01
C ASN A 114 1.08 -17.73 3.21
N SER A 115 0.12 -17.52 4.12
CA SER A 115 -0.30 -16.17 4.47
C SER A 115 -0.62 -16.04 5.96
N THR A 116 -0.44 -14.84 6.48
CA THR A 116 -0.79 -14.48 7.86
C THR A 116 -1.50 -13.13 7.86
N ALA A 117 -2.74 -13.11 8.31
CA ALA A 117 -3.52 -11.88 8.47
C ALA A 117 -3.35 -11.31 9.89
N ILE A 118 -3.27 -9.98 9.98
CA ILE A 118 -3.18 -9.24 11.25
C ILE A 118 -4.37 -8.29 11.34
N GLY A 119 -5.01 -8.24 12.51
CA GLY A 119 -6.13 -7.36 12.75
C GLY A 119 -6.46 -7.16 14.23
N ARG A 120 -7.47 -6.33 14.50
CA ARG A 120 -7.96 -6.09 15.87
C ARG A 120 -8.82 -7.25 16.36
N THR A 121 -9.78 -7.66 15.55
CA THR A 121 -10.78 -8.69 15.90
C THR A 121 -10.76 -9.89 14.96
N GLU A 122 -10.27 -9.71 13.74
CA GLU A 122 -10.18 -10.72 12.69
C GLU A 122 -8.70 -10.98 12.31
N GLY A 123 -8.45 -12.08 11.60
CA GLY A 123 -7.11 -12.51 11.20
C GLY A 123 -6.50 -13.60 12.09
N ASP A 124 -5.26 -13.95 11.77
CA ASP A 124 -4.47 -14.98 12.46
C ASP A 124 -3.82 -14.45 13.72
N ILE A 125 -3.29 -13.23 13.65
CA ILE A 125 -2.71 -12.49 14.78
C ILE A 125 -3.66 -11.35 15.13
N ARG A 126 -4.06 -11.29 16.41
CA ARG A 126 -5.09 -10.37 16.88
C ARG A 126 -4.60 -9.55 18.06
N PHE A 127 -4.90 -8.25 18.01
CA PHE A 127 -4.63 -7.31 19.09
C PHE A 127 -5.93 -6.60 19.48
N PRO A 128 -6.78 -7.23 20.32
CA PRO A 128 -8.14 -6.75 20.60
C PRO A 128 -8.17 -5.38 21.30
N ASP A 129 -7.14 -5.07 22.08
CA ASP A 129 -7.05 -3.85 22.89
C ASP A 129 -6.52 -2.63 22.13
N ASP A 130 -5.99 -2.82 20.91
CA ASP A 130 -5.45 -1.73 20.10
C ASP A 130 -6.55 -1.09 19.24
N GLN A 131 -6.99 0.10 19.65
CA GLN A 131 -8.00 0.90 18.95
C GLN A 131 -7.53 1.47 17.60
N PHE A 132 -6.23 1.48 17.32
CA PHE A 132 -5.65 1.96 16.07
C PHE A 132 -5.63 0.88 14.98
N LEU A 133 -5.92 -0.37 15.32
CA LEU A 133 -6.09 -1.46 14.37
C LEU A 133 -7.52 -1.53 13.81
N SER A 134 -7.59 -1.87 12.53
CA SER A 134 -8.85 -2.21 11.87
C SER A 134 -9.20 -3.67 12.19
N PRO A 135 -10.49 -4.08 12.10
CA PRO A 135 -10.91 -5.47 12.36
C PRO A 135 -10.00 -6.49 11.67
N LEU A 136 -9.79 -6.30 10.37
CA LEU A 136 -8.78 -6.92 9.53
C LEU A 136 -7.93 -5.78 8.94
N HIS A 137 -6.62 -5.77 9.17
CA HIS A 137 -5.78 -4.58 8.93
C HIS A 137 -4.74 -4.80 7.83
N ALA A 138 -3.94 -5.86 7.96
CA ALA A 138 -2.88 -6.18 7.02
C ALA A 138 -2.83 -7.68 6.75
N LYS A 139 -2.25 -8.05 5.60
CA LYS A 139 -1.95 -9.45 5.27
C LYS A 139 -0.51 -9.55 4.81
N LEU A 140 0.19 -10.53 5.39
CA LEU A 140 1.46 -11.01 4.89
C LEU A 140 1.21 -12.25 4.03
N SER A 141 1.85 -12.33 2.87
CA SER A 141 1.73 -13.46 1.95
C SER A 141 3.08 -13.81 1.33
N TRP A 142 3.35 -15.09 1.18
CA TRP A 142 4.44 -15.61 0.40
C TRP A 142 4.03 -15.68 -1.07
N GLU A 143 4.62 -14.84 -1.90
CA GLU A 143 4.38 -14.76 -3.34
C GLU A 143 5.71 -14.98 -4.07
N GLU A 144 5.77 -15.97 -4.95
CA GLU A 144 7.01 -16.33 -5.68
C GLU A 144 8.26 -16.50 -4.79
N GLY A 145 8.08 -16.99 -3.55
CA GLY A 145 9.16 -17.18 -2.57
C GLY A 145 9.62 -15.90 -1.86
N ARG A 146 8.94 -14.77 -2.08
CA ARG A 146 9.15 -13.50 -1.36
C ARG A 146 8.02 -13.27 -0.37
N LEU A 147 8.35 -12.77 0.82
CA LEU A 147 7.34 -12.31 1.76
C LEU A 147 6.91 -10.91 1.35
N GLU A 148 5.60 -10.72 1.18
CA GLU A 148 5.01 -9.41 0.89
C GLU A 148 4.03 -9.04 1.99
N VAL A 149 3.93 -7.75 2.30
CA VAL A 149 2.85 -7.17 3.11
C VAL A 149 1.94 -6.32 2.24
N ARG A 150 0.63 -6.43 2.51
CA ARG A 150 -0.42 -5.61 1.90
C ARG A 150 -1.31 -5.03 2.99
N ASP A 151 -1.57 -3.74 2.90
CA ASP A 151 -2.63 -3.11 3.66
C ASP A 151 -4.01 -3.53 3.09
N LEU A 152 -4.95 -3.89 3.96
CA LEU A 152 -6.28 -4.38 3.57
C LEU A 152 -7.35 -3.27 3.59
N GLY A 153 -6.95 -2.02 3.40
CA GLY A 153 -7.84 -0.85 3.50
C GLY A 153 -8.03 -0.41 4.94
N SER A 154 -6.95 -0.46 5.73
CA SER A 154 -6.99 -0.07 7.13
C SER A 154 -7.21 1.43 7.30
N ARG A 155 -7.69 1.84 8.48
CA ARG A 155 -7.96 3.26 8.77
C ARG A 155 -6.69 4.09 8.96
N ASN A 156 -5.67 3.50 9.58
CA ASN A 156 -4.44 4.21 9.97
C ASN A 156 -3.23 3.83 9.11
N GLY A 157 -3.41 2.94 8.14
CA GLY A 157 -2.37 2.43 7.27
C GLY A 157 -1.48 1.38 7.94
N THR A 158 -0.86 0.57 7.09
CA THR A 158 0.25 -0.31 7.42
C THR A 158 1.55 0.37 7.02
N TRP A 159 2.50 0.52 7.93
CA TRP A 159 3.76 1.23 7.68
C TRP A 159 4.92 0.24 7.57
N VAL A 160 5.75 0.39 6.54
CA VAL A 160 6.96 -0.43 6.33
C VAL A 160 8.19 0.44 6.53
N PHE A 161 9.04 0.06 7.46
CA PHE A 161 10.26 0.82 7.76
C PHE A 161 11.31 0.60 6.66
N LEU A 162 12.00 1.68 6.31
CA LEU A 162 13.04 1.66 5.30
C LEU A 162 14.32 1.04 5.85
N GLU A 163 14.91 0.15 5.07
CA GLU A 163 16.26 -0.40 5.28
C GLU A 163 17.27 0.20 4.31
N THR A 164 16.78 0.72 3.18
CA THR A 164 17.57 1.30 2.10
C THR A 164 16.88 2.57 1.59
N PRO A 165 17.62 3.45 0.89
CA PRO A 165 17.03 4.64 0.27
C PRO A 165 15.82 4.31 -0.61
N TYR A 166 14.74 5.06 -0.45
CA TYR A 166 13.46 4.79 -1.11
C TYR A 166 13.11 5.90 -2.10
N ARG A 167 12.92 5.54 -3.38
CA ARG A 167 12.51 6.49 -4.42
C ARG A 167 11.03 6.83 -4.27
N LEU A 168 10.75 8.10 -3.94
CA LEU A 168 9.39 8.58 -3.68
C LEU A 168 8.54 8.61 -4.95
N THR A 169 7.29 8.14 -4.81
CA THR A 169 6.28 8.15 -5.85
C THR A 169 5.10 9.03 -5.45
N ASP A 170 4.45 9.69 -6.41
CA ASP A 170 3.31 10.58 -6.13
C ASP A 170 2.25 9.89 -5.28
N GLY A 171 1.87 10.54 -4.17
CA GLY A 171 0.89 10.04 -3.21
C GLY A 171 1.45 9.21 -2.08
N ASP A 172 2.77 8.98 -2.01
CA ASP A 172 3.38 8.27 -0.89
C ASP A 172 3.17 9.01 0.42
N LEU A 173 2.87 8.23 1.46
CA LEU A 173 2.82 8.71 2.84
C LEU A 173 4.08 8.23 3.55
N ILE A 174 4.72 9.17 4.24
CA ILE A 174 5.97 9.00 4.95
C ILE A 174 5.69 9.23 6.43
N LEU A 175 6.16 8.33 7.27
CA LEU A 175 6.15 8.46 8.72
C LEU A 175 7.57 8.74 9.20
N ILE A 176 7.75 9.90 9.86
CA ILE A 176 8.99 10.26 10.56
C ILE A 176 8.66 10.78 11.95
N GLY A 177 9.20 10.14 12.99
CA GLY A 177 8.70 10.35 14.35
C GLY A 177 7.17 10.12 14.43
N ALA A 178 6.43 11.15 14.86
CA ALA A 178 4.97 11.16 14.91
C ALA A 178 4.35 11.96 13.75
N GLN A 179 5.15 12.38 12.77
CA GLN A 179 4.70 13.18 11.63
C GLN A 179 4.37 12.30 10.44
N VAL A 180 3.20 12.52 9.86
CA VAL A 180 2.81 11.94 8.58
C VAL A 180 2.95 12.99 7.49
N LEU A 181 3.81 12.73 6.52
CA LEU A 181 4.06 13.61 5.38
C LEU A 181 3.58 12.95 4.09
N ARG A 182 2.85 13.70 3.26
CA ARG A 182 2.45 13.26 1.92
C ARG A 182 3.34 13.86 0.87
N PHE A 183 3.95 13.00 0.05
CA PHE A 183 4.68 13.41 -1.14
C PHE A 183 3.74 13.61 -2.33
N ARG A 184 3.91 14.73 -3.04
CA ARG A 184 3.20 15.03 -4.28
C ARG A 184 4.17 15.46 -5.36
N ARG A 185 4.05 14.90 -6.56
CA ARG A 185 4.77 15.36 -7.75
C ARG A 185 3.92 16.41 -8.47
N LEU A 186 4.46 17.62 -8.60
CA LEU A 186 3.76 18.77 -9.18
C LEU A 186 3.94 18.86 -10.71
N GLY A 187 4.92 18.14 -11.24
CA GLY A 187 5.33 18.23 -12.65
C GLY A 187 6.33 19.36 -12.87
N TYR A 188 6.93 19.41 -14.05
CA TYR A 188 7.85 20.51 -14.40
C TYR A 188 7.00 21.73 -14.77
N PRO A 189 7.22 22.92 -14.16
CA PRO A 189 6.61 24.13 -14.67
C PRO A 189 7.15 24.33 -16.09
N GLY A 190 6.26 24.21 -17.07
CA GLY A 190 6.62 24.41 -18.47
C GLY A 190 7.20 25.82 -18.68
N PRO A 191 7.93 26.05 -19.79
CA PRO A 191 8.43 27.38 -20.11
C PRO A 191 7.27 28.37 -20.11
N HIS A 192 7.33 29.37 -19.22
CA HIS A 192 6.35 30.44 -19.20
C HIS A 192 6.39 31.17 -20.54
N ALA A 193 5.24 31.35 -21.18
CA ALA A 193 5.15 32.22 -22.35
C ALA A 193 5.65 33.62 -21.93
N PRO A 194 6.49 34.28 -22.76
CA PRO A 194 6.93 35.63 -22.44
C PRO A 194 5.71 36.53 -22.24
N ASP A 195 5.67 37.26 -21.13
CA ASP A 195 4.60 38.23 -20.83
C ASP A 195 4.53 39.25 -21.99
N ALA A 196 3.32 39.52 -22.49
CA ALA A 196 3.10 40.33 -23.70
C ALA A 196 3.66 41.77 -23.58
N ASP A 197 3.86 42.24 -22.36
CA ASP A 197 4.32 43.58 -22.01
C ASP A 197 5.86 43.73 -22.01
N ALA A 198 6.62 42.66 -22.27
CA ALA A 198 8.10 42.60 -22.22
C ALA A 198 8.75 43.05 -20.89
N THR A 199 7.93 43.45 -19.91
CA THR A 199 8.34 43.78 -18.54
C THR A 199 8.76 42.49 -17.85
N LYS A 200 10.07 42.32 -17.62
CA LYS A 200 10.59 41.18 -16.85
C LYS A 200 10.03 41.24 -15.44
N ARG A 201 9.44 40.13 -14.98
CA ARG A 201 9.06 39.99 -13.57
C ARG A 201 10.31 40.10 -12.69
N MET A 202 10.28 41.00 -11.73
CA MET A 202 11.26 41.05 -10.66
C MET A 202 10.94 39.92 -9.67
N GLY A 203 11.76 38.87 -9.62
CA GLY A 203 11.59 37.73 -8.73
C GLY A 203 12.86 36.87 -8.64
N SER A 204 12.99 36.05 -7.59
CA SER A 204 14.08 35.08 -7.50
C SER A 204 13.90 33.99 -8.55
N MET A 205 14.90 33.79 -9.40
CA MET A 205 14.92 32.72 -10.41
C MET A 205 15.48 31.39 -9.84
N VAL A 206 15.78 31.36 -8.54
CA VAL A 206 16.37 30.21 -7.84
C VAL A 206 15.51 29.88 -6.61
N PRO A 207 15.01 28.63 -6.48
CA PRO A 207 15.09 27.54 -7.46
C PRO A 207 14.30 27.86 -8.74
N SER A 208 14.74 27.31 -9.88
CA SER A 208 14.11 27.56 -11.17
C SER A 208 12.72 26.92 -11.31
N ALA A 209 12.44 25.89 -10.50
CA ALA A 209 11.19 25.16 -10.47
C ALA A 209 11.06 24.34 -9.19
N ASP A 210 9.87 24.38 -8.58
CA ASP A 210 9.45 23.39 -7.58
C ASP A 210 8.65 22.31 -8.30
N ILE A 211 9.17 21.08 -8.31
CA ILE A 211 8.59 19.97 -9.11
C ILE A 211 7.91 18.91 -8.25
N ALA A 212 8.03 19.02 -6.92
CA ALA A 212 7.34 18.20 -5.96
C ALA A 212 7.14 18.97 -4.64
N SER A 213 6.33 18.42 -3.74
CA SER A 213 6.14 18.95 -2.40
C SER A 213 5.95 17.85 -1.37
N LEU A 214 6.28 18.17 -0.12
CA LEU A 214 5.89 17.39 1.04
C LEU A 214 4.87 18.19 1.83
N THR A 215 3.72 17.59 2.10
CA THR A 215 2.65 18.19 2.90
C THR A 215 2.54 17.44 4.22
N GLN A 216 2.68 18.14 5.34
CA GLN A 216 2.41 17.57 6.66
C GLN A 216 0.90 17.40 6.84
N LEU A 217 0.48 16.20 7.24
CA LEU A 217 -0.89 15.85 7.53
C LEU A 217 -1.12 15.84 9.04
N ARG A 218 -2.26 16.38 9.48
CA ARG A 218 -2.76 16.21 10.85
C ARG A 218 -3.57 14.91 10.97
N SER A 219 -3.90 14.53 12.20
CA SER A 219 -4.71 13.35 12.51
C SER A 219 -6.12 13.36 11.89
N ASP A 220 -6.65 14.54 11.56
CA ASP A 220 -7.93 14.72 10.86
C ASP A 220 -7.79 14.69 9.32
N GLY A 221 -6.58 14.47 8.80
CA GLY A 221 -6.26 14.49 7.38
C GLY A 221 -6.06 15.89 6.79
N SER A 222 -6.23 16.96 7.58
CA SER A 222 -5.99 18.32 7.11
C SER A 222 -4.50 18.57 6.85
N SER A 223 -4.20 19.38 5.84
CA SER A 223 -2.85 19.86 5.60
C SER A 223 -2.46 20.91 6.64
N ARG A 224 -1.24 20.80 7.16
CA ARG A 224 -0.63 21.81 8.02
C ARG A 224 0.37 22.65 7.24
N ASP A 225 1.60 22.19 7.20
CA ASP A 225 2.72 22.89 6.58
C ASP A 225 3.13 22.16 5.30
N VAL A 226 3.68 22.92 4.34
CA VAL A 226 4.13 22.39 3.06
C VAL A 226 5.53 22.91 2.81
N ILE A 227 6.45 22.01 2.45
CA ILE A 227 7.76 22.38 1.91
C ILE A 227 7.82 21.97 0.43
N GLN A 228 8.32 22.88 -0.38
CA GLN A 228 8.53 22.63 -1.81
C GLN A 228 9.87 21.94 -2.04
N LEU A 229 9.89 21.02 -2.99
CA LEU A 229 11.05 20.25 -3.39
C LEU A 229 11.46 20.65 -4.81
N SER A 230 12.70 21.11 -4.92
CA SER A 230 13.28 21.62 -6.16
C SER A 230 14.43 20.71 -6.59
N PRO A 231 14.69 20.55 -7.91
CA PRO A 231 15.82 19.76 -8.38
C PRO A 231 17.16 20.32 -7.87
N GLY A 232 18.06 19.42 -7.46
CA GLY A 232 19.40 19.76 -6.98
C GLY A 232 19.45 20.36 -5.57
N ARG A 233 18.33 20.34 -4.83
CA ARG A 233 18.29 20.71 -3.42
C ARG A 233 17.86 19.50 -2.58
N ASP A 234 18.72 19.13 -1.65
CA ASP A 234 18.38 18.18 -0.60
C ASP A 234 17.59 18.90 0.50
N VAL A 235 16.60 18.21 1.07
CA VAL A 235 15.79 18.71 2.17
C VAL A 235 16.00 17.80 3.38
N HIS A 236 16.62 18.37 4.41
CA HIS A 236 16.87 17.68 5.67
C HIS A 236 15.72 17.92 6.65
N MET A 237 15.33 16.89 7.37
CA MET A 237 14.21 16.90 8.33
C MET A 237 14.66 16.37 9.68
N GLY A 238 14.27 17.04 10.76
CA GLY A 238 14.68 16.66 12.10
C GLY A 238 14.04 17.49 13.20
N ARG A 239 14.29 17.12 14.44
CA ARG A 239 13.78 17.82 15.63
C ARG A 239 14.55 19.11 15.92
N GLU A 240 15.83 19.15 15.57
CA GLU A 240 16.74 20.26 15.91
C GLU A 240 17.54 20.77 14.71
N ARG A 241 17.74 19.93 13.68
CA ARG A 241 18.56 20.22 12.50
C ARG A 241 17.77 19.94 11.23
N GLY A 242 18.06 20.72 10.20
CA GLY A 242 17.54 20.56 8.85
C GLY A 242 16.74 21.76 8.36
N ASP A 243 16.24 21.64 7.13
CA ASP A 243 15.37 22.63 6.48
C ASP A 243 13.96 22.63 7.04
N TRP A 244 13.46 21.47 7.48
CA TRP A 244 12.14 21.33 8.08
C TRP A 244 12.25 20.75 9.49
N ILE A 245 12.00 21.60 10.48
CA ILE A 245 12.22 21.30 11.90
C ILE A 245 10.90 21.01 12.62
N PHE A 246 10.85 19.92 13.37
CA PHE A 246 9.70 19.51 14.18
C PHE A 246 10.06 19.48 15.67
N PRO A 247 10.16 20.65 16.34
CA PRO A 247 10.80 20.76 17.65
C PRO A 247 10.01 20.10 18.78
N TYR A 248 8.70 19.94 18.60
CA TYR A 248 7.79 19.41 19.61
C TYR A 248 7.57 17.90 19.52
N ASP A 249 8.22 17.23 18.57
CA ASP A 249 8.07 15.79 18.39
C ASP A 249 9.19 15.02 19.10
N PRO A 250 8.95 14.43 20.29
CA PRO A 250 9.98 13.72 21.05
C PRO A 250 10.46 12.43 20.37
N SER A 251 9.65 11.89 19.46
CA SER A 251 9.96 10.68 18.70
C SER A 251 10.86 10.97 17.50
N MET A 252 11.06 12.25 17.16
CA MET A 252 11.95 12.67 16.10
C MET A 252 13.40 12.85 16.59
N SER A 253 14.35 12.41 15.77
CA SER A 253 15.78 12.55 16.00
C SER A 253 16.25 13.96 15.65
N ALA A 254 17.40 14.40 16.17
CA ALA A 254 17.91 15.77 15.92
C ALA A 254 18.00 16.07 14.42
N GLN A 255 18.57 15.12 13.67
CA GLN A 255 18.42 14.94 12.23
C GLN A 255 17.85 13.52 12.05
N HIS A 256 16.79 13.37 11.28
CA HIS A 256 16.01 12.13 11.23
C HIS A 256 15.93 11.54 9.83
N ALA A 257 15.66 12.37 8.83
CA ALA A 257 15.54 11.92 7.46
C ALA A 257 15.96 13.02 6.49
N THR A 258 16.41 12.62 5.31
CA THR A 258 16.73 13.51 4.21
C THR A 258 15.96 13.08 2.96
N VAL A 259 15.33 14.04 2.28
CA VAL A 259 14.89 13.85 0.89
C VAL A 259 15.96 14.40 -0.02
N ARG A 260 16.68 13.51 -0.69
CA ARG A 260 17.70 13.85 -1.67
C ARG A 260 17.10 14.09 -3.04
N SER A 261 17.65 15.05 -3.77
CA SER A 261 17.31 15.25 -5.18
C SER A 261 18.30 14.51 -6.07
N GLU A 262 17.82 13.49 -6.79
CA GLU A 262 18.62 12.68 -7.71
C GLU A 262 17.97 12.69 -9.09
N ASP A 263 18.64 13.26 -10.11
CA ASP A 263 18.20 13.25 -11.52
C ASP A 263 16.71 13.62 -11.74
N ALA A 264 16.22 14.65 -11.02
CA ALA A 264 14.84 15.13 -11.01
C ALA A 264 13.79 14.18 -10.36
N ASP A 265 14.26 13.14 -9.68
CA ASP A 265 13.51 12.37 -8.70
C ASP A 265 13.93 12.73 -7.28
N PHE A 266 13.16 12.17 -6.33
CA PHE A 266 13.38 12.39 -4.91
C PHE A 266 13.53 11.06 -4.20
N VAL A 267 14.62 10.92 -3.46
CA VAL A 267 14.96 9.71 -2.72
C VAL A 267 14.93 10.02 -1.24
N LEU A 268 14.08 9.32 -0.50
CA LEU A 268 13.98 9.42 0.94
C LEU A 268 15.04 8.53 1.59
N VAL A 269 15.82 9.10 2.50
CA VAL A 269 16.90 8.45 3.22
C VAL A 269 16.67 8.62 4.72
N ASP A 270 16.80 7.53 5.47
CA ASP A 270 16.85 7.55 6.93
C ASP A 270 18.27 7.93 7.38
N ASP A 271 18.40 9.00 8.16
CA ASP A 271 19.69 9.49 8.66
C ASP A 271 20.09 8.80 9.97
N HIS A 272 19.98 7.47 9.99
CA HIS A 272 20.18 6.64 11.19
C HIS A 272 19.34 7.11 12.38
N SER A 273 18.08 7.41 12.11
CA SER A 273 17.16 7.87 13.14
C SER A 273 16.89 6.81 14.21
N ARG A 274 16.51 7.28 15.41
CA ARG A 274 16.24 6.40 16.55
C ARG A 274 15.05 5.48 16.33
N ASN A 275 13.99 6.01 15.73
CA ASN A 275 12.74 5.29 15.53
C ASN A 275 12.57 4.75 14.10
N GLY A 276 13.42 5.18 13.16
CA GLY A 276 13.35 4.82 11.76
C GLY A 276 12.39 5.70 10.96
N VAL A 277 12.51 5.59 9.64
CA VAL A 277 11.60 6.20 8.66
C VAL A 277 10.74 5.10 8.04
N ALA A 278 9.44 5.33 7.88
CA ALA A 278 8.54 4.35 7.26
C ALA A 278 7.70 4.94 6.12
N ILE A 279 7.30 4.07 5.20
CA ILE A 279 6.39 4.37 4.09
C ILE A 279 5.08 3.59 4.29
N ALA A 280 3.94 4.22 4.05
CA ALA A 280 2.67 3.52 4.07
C ALA A 280 2.58 2.52 2.90
N ALA A 281 2.18 1.29 3.18
CA ALA A 281 2.07 0.23 2.19
C ALA A 281 1.02 0.58 1.13
N ARG A 282 1.49 0.78 -0.10
CA ARG A 282 0.65 1.01 -1.28
C ARG A 282 0.75 -0.19 -2.21
N GLY A 283 -0.21 -1.10 -2.09
CA GLY A 283 -0.14 -2.40 -2.76
C GLY A 283 0.76 -3.37 -2.00
N ALA A 284 1.50 -4.20 -2.72
CA ALA A 284 2.39 -5.19 -2.14
C ALA A 284 3.79 -4.63 -1.93
N MET A 285 4.31 -4.75 -0.72
CA MET A 285 5.69 -4.38 -0.39
C MET A 285 6.45 -5.62 0.06
N VAL A 286 7.61 -5.86 -0.56
CA VAL A 286 8.48 -6.97 -0.19
C VAL A 286 9.11 -6.71 1.18
N LEU A 287 9.15 -7.75 1.99
CA LEU A 287 9.79 -7.77 3.30
C LEU A 287 10.95 -8.77 3.29
N HIS A 288 12.01 -8.41 3.98
CA HIS A 288 13.21 -9.21 4.18
C HIS A 288 13.33 -9.65 5.64
N HIS A 289 14.32 -10.49 5.93
CA HIS A 289 14.70 -10.79 7.30
C HIS A 289 15.15 -9.49 7.99
N GLY A 290 14.63 -9.20 9.17
CA GLY A 290 14.90 -7.97 9.92
C GLY A 290 13.93 -6.82 9.59
N SER A 291 13.10 -6.94 8.55
CA SER A 291 12.16 -5.88 8.19
C SER A 291 11.18 -5.57 9.30
N ARG A 292 10.92 -4.28 9.50
CA ARG A 292 9.99 -3.80 10.52
C ARG A 292 8.73 -3.25 9.85
N ILE A 293 7.58 -3.63 10.39
CA ILE A 293 6.28 -3.10 10.01
C ILE A 293 5.54 -2.58 11.23
N MET A 294 4.73 -1.55 11.05
CA MET A 294 3.84 -1.03 12.09
C MET A 294 2.40 -1.09 11.61
N VAL A 295 1.54 -1.67 12.45
CA VAL A 295 0.10 -1.83 12.23
C VAL A 295 -0.62 -1.38 13.49
N GLY A 296 -1.49 -0.38 13.38
CA GLY A 296 -2.00 0.33 14.55
C GLY A 296 -0.87 0.95 15.35
N ASP A 297 -0.77 0.63 16.64
CA ASP A 297 0.35 1.05 17.51
C ASP A 297 1.41 -0.07 17.70
N LYS A 298 1.25 -1.21 17.02
CA LYS A 298 2.11 -2.39 17.18
C LYS A 298 3.26 -2.39 16.17
N LEU A 299 4.49 -2.43 16.68
CA LEU A 299 5.71 -2.60 15.89
C LEU A 299 6.11 -4.08 15.84
N LEU A 300 6.18 -4.65 14.65
CA LEU A 300 6.54 -6.05 14.41
C LEU A 300 7.82 -6.12 13.59
N ARG A 301 8.75 -7.00 13.97
CA ARG A 301 9.93 -7.39 13.18
C ARG A 301 9.68 -8.75 12.53
N VAL A 302 10.10 -8.89 11.28
CA VAL A 302 10.07 -10.13 10.51
C VAL A 302 11.37 -10.91 10.75
N ASP A 303 11.25 -12.11 11.30
CA ASP A 303 12.34 -13.08 11.42
C ASP A 303 12.05 -14.25 10.45
N LEU A 304 12.85 -14.34 9.38
CA LEU A 304 12.79 -15.44 8.41
C LEU A 304 13.84 -16.52 8.72
N PRO A 305 13.52 -17.82 8.54
CA PRO A 305 14.48 -18.91 8.69
C PRO A 305 15.62 -18.76 7.67
N GLY A 306 16.87 -18.89 8.12
CA GLY A 306 18.05 -18.80 7.24
C GLY A 306 18.51 -17.38 6.91
N GLY A 307 17.90 -16.33 7.48
CA GLY A 307 18.52 -15.01 7.54
C GLY A 307 19.59 -15.04 8.63
N GLU A 308 20.86 -14.96 8.23
CA GLU A 308 21.99 -14.99 9.17
C GLU A 308 21.97 -13.75 10.07
N GLY A 309 21.50 -13.93 11.31
CA GLY A 309 21.96 -13.15 12.45
C GLY A 309 23.19 -13.84 13.04
N GLY A 310 24.39 -13.45 12.60
CA GLY A 310 25.63 -14.05 13.08
C GLY A 310 26.86 -13.19 12.77
N GLU A 311 27.15 -12.21 13.63
CA GLU A 311 28.53 -11.77 13.85
C GLU A 311 29.34 -12.97 14.36
N GLY A 312 29.89 -13.74 13.42
CA GLY A 312 31.01 -14.63 13.68
C GLY A 312 32.26 -13.79 13.79
N VAL A 313 32.70 -13.48 15.02
CA VAL A 313 34.06 -13.02 15.29
C VAL A 313 35.04 -14.05 14.71
N PRO A 314 35.90 -13.71 13.73
CA PRO A 314 37.00 -14.60 13.38
C PRO A 314 38.04 -14.51 14.50
N ALA A 315 38.11 -15.55 15.31
CA ALA A 315 39.32 -15.82 16.08
C ALA A 315 40.41 -16.29 15.10
N ALA A 316 41.37 -15.40 14.81
CA ALA A 316 42.70 -15.75 14.33
C ALA A 316 43.68 -14.64 14.74
#